data_AF-A0A1Y5LLC1-F1
#
_entry.id   AF-A0A1Y5LLC1-F1
#
_cell.length_a   1.000
_cell.length_b   1.000
_cell.length_c   1.000
_cell.angle_alpha   90.00
_cell.angle_beta   90.00
_cell.angle_gamma   90.00
#
_symmetry.space_group_name_H-M   'P 1'
#
loop_
_entity.id
_entity.type
_entity.pdbx_description
1 polymer ?
#
loop_
_entity_poly.entity_id
_entity_poly.type
_entity_poly.pdbx_seq_one_letter_code
_entity_poly.pdbx_strand_id
1 'polypeptide(L)'
;MSTLDLLGRGLTLCTTHPSASWQRAAPSLSDPSLVVHDVDAITARGMGIPHGGALLARPDGSTAGWWPAGTEPGAALRLAIQALPAPSDTADRISEGASS
;
A
#
# COMPACT_ATOMS: atom_id res chain seq x y z
N MET A 1 18.55 16.68 -5.41
CA MET A 1 17.09 16.54 -5.34
C MET A 1 16.67 15.73 -6.55
N SER A 2 16.34 14.44 -6.37
CA SER A 2 16.14 13.48 -7.46
C SER A 2 14.65 13.36 -7.79
N THR A 3 14.29 13.37 -9.07
CA THR A 3 12.94 13.13 -9.59
C THR A 3 12.40 11.73 -9.28
N LEU A 4 13.26 10.83 -8.77
CA LEU A 4 12.87 9.52 -8.26
C LEU A 4 12.12 9.61 -6.90
N ASP A 5 12.31 10.69 -6.14
CA ASP A 5 11.59 10.92 -4.87
C ASP A 5 10.07 11.11 -5.11
N LEU A 6 9.69 11.52 -6.32
CA LEU A 6 8.31 11.69 -6.75
C LEU A 6 7.61 10.37 -7.12
N LEU A 7 8.38 9.32 -7.44
CA LEU A 7 7.86 8.01 -7.85
C LEU A 7 7.86 6.98 -6.71
N GLY A 8 8.47 7.31 -5.58
CA GLY A 8 8.83 6.32 -4.57
C GLY A 8 7.78 5.98 -3.51
N ARG A 9 6.63 6.67 -3.43
CA ARG A 9 5.79 6.56 -2.22
C ARG A 9 4.28 6.41 -2.40
N GLY A 10 3.74 6.42 -3.61
CA GLY A 10 2.28 6.31 -3.81
C GLY A 10 1.72 4.96 -3.38
N LEU A 11 1.39 4.79 -2.10
CA LEU A 11 0.68 3.61 -1.60
C LEU A 11 -0.80 3.77 -1.92
N THR A 12 -1.42 2.71 -2.44
CA THR A 12 -2.85 2.70 -2.72
C THR A 12 -3.54 1.75 -1.77
N LEU A 13 -4.42 2.27 -0.92
CA LEU A 13 -5.30 1.48 -0.08
C LEU A 13 -6.62 1.22 -0.81
N CYS A 14 -6.76 0.03 -1.37
CA CYS A 14 -8.01 -0.45 -1.95
C CYS A 14 -8.94 -0.95 -0.83
N THR A 15 -10.15 -0.42 -0.76
CA THR A 15 -11.16 -0.79 0.24
C THR A 15 -12.43 -1.21 -0.46
N THR A 16 -13.25 -2.02 0.19
CA THR A 16 -14.59 -2.33 -0.31
C THR A 16 -15.63 -2.01 0.76
N HIS A 17 -16.86 -1.75 0.34
CA HIS A 17 -17.94 -1.42 1.25
C HIS A 17 -18.12 -2.51 2.33
N PRO A 18 -18.39 -2.15 3.59
CA PRO A 18 -18.26 -0.80 4.16
C PRO A 18 -16.80 -0.37 4.37
N SER A 19 -16.42 0.80 3.85
CA SER A 19 -15.03 1.33 3.81
C SER A 19 -14.75 2.49 4.78
N ALA A 20 -15.78 2.98 5.49
CA ALA A 20 -15.72 4.23 6.25
C ALA A 20 -14.66 4.26 7.37
N SER A 21 -14.36 3.11 7.99
CA SER A 21 -13.33 3.01 9.02
C SER A 21 -11.92 3.19 8.44
N TRP A 22 -11.66 2.60 7.27
CA TRP A 22 -10.41 2.74 6.52
C TRP A 22 -10.21 4.15 5.99
N GLN A 23 -11.27 4.76 5.43
CA GLN A 23 -11.25 6.14 4.95
C GLN A 23 -10.92 7.15 6.06
N ARG A 24 -11.42 6.92 7.28
CA ARG A 24 -11.09 7.77 8.45
C ARG A 24 -9.67 7.56 8.97
N ALA A 25 -9.13 6.35 8.87
CA ALA A 25 -7.80 6.03 9.38
C ALA A 25 -6.67 6.51 8.46
N ALA A 26 -6.86 6.48 7.14
CA ALA A 26 -5.82 6.88 6.20
C ALA A 26 -5.21 8.29 6.44
N PRO A 27 -6.00 9.37 6.61
CA PRO A 27 -5.44 10.71 6.86
C PRO A 27 -4.74 10.83 8.22
N SER A 28 -4.98 9.92 9.17
CA SER A 28 -4.36 9.95 10.50
C SER A 28 -2.90 9.47 10.53
N LEU A 29 -2.41 8.90 9.42
CA LEU A 29 -1.07 8.31 9.34
C LEU A 29 0.03 9.32 9.01
N SER A 30 -0.31 10.59 8.79
CA SER A 30 0.62 11.68 8.41
C SER A 30 1.49 11.37 7.17
N ASP A 31 1.14 10.35 6.40
CA ASP A 31 1.80 10.01 5.14
C ASP A 31 1.01 10.62 3.96
N PRO A 32 1.54 11.67 3.30
CA PRO A 32 0.83 12.38 2.23
C PRO A 32 0.72 11.57 0.93
N SER A 33 1.34 10.38 0.87
CA SER A 33 1.39 9.55 -0.33
C SER A 33 0.43 8.35 -0.30
N LEU A 34 -0.31 8.17 0.79
CA LEU A 34 -1.36 7.15 0.89
C LEU A 34 -2.66 7.64 0.23
N VAL A 35 -3.02 7.03 -0.89
CA VAL A 35 -4.28 7.26 -1.59
C VAL A 35 -5.28 6.16 -1.22
N VAL A 36 -6.48 6.54 -0.79
CA VAL A 36 -7.56 5.57 -0.53
C VAL A 36 -8.46 5.48 -1.76
N HIS A 37 -8.72 4.27 -2.21
CA HIS A 37 -9.62 3.98 -3.30
C HIS A 37 -10.71 3.01 -2.85
N ASP A 38 -11.97 3.42 -2.97
CA ASP A 38 -13.10 2.51 -2.79
C ASP A 38 -13.36 1.81 -4.11
N VAL A 39 -13.33 0.48 -4.09
CA VAL A 39 -13.53 -0.35 -5.28
C VAL A 39 -14.88 -1.04 -5.22
N ASP A 40 -15.51 -1.14 -6.39
CA ASP A 40 -16.76 -1.87 -6.54
C ASP A 40 -16.59 -3.36 -6.20
N ALA A 41 -17.70 -4.04 -5.94
CA ALA A 41 -17.70 -5.43 -5.51
C ALA A 41 -17.06 -6.41 -6.52
N ILE A 42 -17.15 -6.12 -7.82
CA ILE A 42 -16.58 -6.97 -8.87
C ILE A 42 -15.05 -6.85 -8.83
N THR A 43 -14.55 -5.62 -8.81
CA THR A 43 -13.11 -5.34 -8.71
C THR A 43 -12.52 -5.86 -7.39
N ALA A 44 -13.21 -5.64 -6.26
CA ALA A 44 -12.82 -6.17 -4.96
C ALA A 44 -12.69 -7.70 -4.98
N ARG A 45 -13.66 -8.40 -5.57
CA ARG A 45 -13.62 -9.87 -5.72
C ARG A 45 -12.45 -10.31 -6.59
N GLY A 46 -12.18 -9.61 -7.70
CA GLY A 46 -11.03 -9.91 -8.57
C GLY A 46 -9.69 -9.74 -7.87
N MET A 47 -9.60 -8.79 -6.93
CA MET A 47 -8.41 -8.56 -6.09
C MET A 47 -8.38 -9.39 -4.80
N GLY A 48 -9.41 -10.21 -4.53
CA GLY A 48 -9.51 -11.00 -3.30
C GLY A 48 -9.74 -10.17 -2.03
N ILE A 49 -10.29 -8.97 -2.14
CA ILE A 49 -10.64 -8.13 -0.98
C ILE A 49 -11.99 -8.59 -0.44
N PRO A 50 -12.06 -9.07 0.81
CA PRO A 50 -13.33 -9.49 1.40
C PRO A 50 -14.19 -8.25 1.70
N HIS A 51 -15.52 -8.43 1.74
CA HIS A 51 -16.46 -7.35 2.08
C HIS A 51 -16.07 -6.65 3.40
N GLY A 52 -15.96 -5.32 3.42
CA GLY A 52 -15.46 -4.53 4.56
C GLY A 52 -13.95 -4.66 4.87
N GLY A 53 -13.21 -5.37 4.03
CA GLY A 53 -11.76 -5.51 4.13
C GLY A 53 -10.99 -4.46 3.32
N ALA A 54 -9.66 -4.60 3.33
CA ALA A 54 -8.77 -3.71 2.60
C ALA A 54 -7.50 -4.42 2.11
N LEU A 55 -6.91 -3.86 1.05
CA LEU A 55 -5.63 -4.25 0.49
C LEU A 55 -4.78 -3.00 0.31
N LEU A 56 -3.54 -3.03 0.80
CA LEU A 56 -2.54 -2.01 0.56
C LEU A 56 -1.63 -2.45 -0.58
N ALA A 57 -1.67 -1.72 -1.69
CA ALA A 57 -0.86 -1.94 -2.86
C ALA A 57 0.30 -0.94 -2.90
N ARG A 58 1.46 -1.45 -3.32
CA ARG A 58 2.66 -0.66 -3.63
C ARG A 58 2.57 -0.16 -5.07
N PRO A 59 3.31 0.91 -5.41
CA PRO A 59 3.34 1.43 -6.78
C PRO A 59 3.93 0.44 -7.81
N ASP A 60 4.68 -0.57 -7.35
CA ASP A 60 5.20 -1.67 -8.18
C ASP A 60 4.14 -2.76 -8.48
N GLY A 61 2.91 -2.61 -7.97
CA GLY A 61 1.82 -3.58 -8.10
C GLY A 61 1.83 -4.69 -7.07
N SER A 62 2.84 -4.75 -6.19
CA SER A 62 2.92 -5.75 -5.12
C SER A 62 2.02 -5.41 -3.94
N THR A 63 1.52 -6.43 -3.25
CA THR A 63 0.73 -6.24 -2.03
C THR A 63 1.64 -6.01 -0.82
N ALA A 64 1.46 -4.88 -0.13
CA ALA A 64 2.12 -4.56 1.13
C ALA A 64 1.31 -5.01 2.36
N GLY A 65 -0.01 -5.16 2.22
CA GLY A 65 -0.87 -5.60 3.30
C GLY A 65 -2.23 -6.03 2.79
N TRP A 66 -2.87 -6.95 3.52
CA TRP A 66 -4.20 -7.42 3.25
C TRP A 66 -4.89 -7.68 4.58
N TRP A 67 -6.14 -7.21 4.71
CA TRP A 67 -6.87 -7.29 5.96
C TRP A 67 -8.33 -7.68 5.74
N PRO A 68 -8.87 -8.60 6.56
CA PRO A 68 -10.27 -8.94 6.55
C PRO A 68 -11.12 -7.85 7.21
N ALA A 69 -12.44 -8.00 7.08
CA ALA A 69 -13.42 -7.19 7.78
C ALA A 69 -13.19 -7.19 9.31
N GLY A 70 -13.50 -6.07 9.96
CA GLY A 70 -13.38 -5.94 11.42
C GLY A 70 -11.95 -5.71 11.93
N THR A 71 -10.96 -5.62 11.04
CA THR A 71 -9.60 -5.20 11.40
C THR A 71 -9.59 -3.74 11.81
N GLU A 72 -8.89 -3.40 12.90
CA GLU A 72 -8.66 -2.02 13.35
C GLU A 72 -7.73 -1.27 12.38
N PRO A 73 -8.25 -0.34 11.55
CA PRO A 73 -7.51 0.18 10.40
C PRO A 73 -6.27 0.99 10.76
N GLY A 74 -6.35 1.80 11.82
CA GLY A 74 -5.25 2.67 12.23
C GLY A 74 -4.01 1.88 12.66
N ALA A 75 -4.19 0.85 13.48
CA ALA A 75 -3.09 -0.01 13.91
C ALA A 75 -2.51 -0.82 12.75
N ALA A 76 -3.39 -1.40 11.92
CA ALA A 76 -3.01 -2.20 10.76
C ALA A 76 -2.16 -1.41 9.74
N LEU A 77 -2.62 -0.21 9.36
CA LEU A 77 -1.90 0.63 8.41
C LEU A 77 -0.57 1.13 8.99
N ARG A 78 -0.55 1.55 10.25
CA ARG A 78 0.67 2.01 10.91
C ARG A 78 1.74 0.91 10.95
N LEU A 79 1.34 -0.34 11.23
CA LEU A 79 2.26 -1.47 11.25
C LEU A 79 2.76 -1.81 9.83
N ALA A 80 1.89 -1.84 8.83
CA ALA A 80 2.30 -2.11 7.46
C ALA A 80 3.27 -1.05 6.92
N ILE A 81 2.99 0.23 7.14
CA ILE A 81 3.87 1.32 6.71
C ILE A 81 5.24 1.24 7.40
N GLN A 82 5.28 0.93 8.71
CA GLN A 82 6.55 0.73 9.44
C GLN A 82 7.33 -0.50 8.96
N ALA A 83 6.65 -1.52 8.43
CA ALA A 83 7.27 -2.73 7.92
C ALA A 83 7.77 -2.60 6.47
N LEU A 84 7.40 -1.53 5.76
CA LEU A 84 7.90 -1.30 4.41
C LEU A 84 9.41 -1.02 4.45
N PRO A 85 10.22 -1.69 3.61
CA PRO A 85 11.63 -1.37 3.51
C PRO A 85 11.79 0.09 3.10
N ALA A 86 12.77 0.78 3.68
CA ALA A 86 13.18 2.09 3.20
C ALA A 86 13.50 2.00 1.69
N PRO A 87 13.33 3.09 0.91
CA PRO A 87 13.48 3.08 -0.55
C PRO A 87 14.94 2.88 -1.05
N SER A 88 15.73 2.01 -0.41
CA SER A 88 17.10 1.70 -0.77
C SER A 88 17.39 0.24 -0.43
N ASP A 89 17.04 -0.69 -1.33
CA ASP A 89 17.68 -2.03 -1.36
C ASP A 89 17.60 -2.75 -2.72
N THR A 90 16.95 -2.19 -3.75
CA THR A 90 16.84 -2.88 -5.06
C THR A 90 17.82 -2.38 -6.12
N ALA A 91 18.54 -1.27 -5.87
CA ALA A 91 19.45 -0.69 -6.85
C ALA A 91 20.87 -1.29 -6.84
N ASP A 92 21.24 -2.09 -5.84
CA ASP A 92 22.64 -2.50 -5.65
C ASP A 92 23.00 -3.85 -6.33
N ARG A 93 22.03 -4.69 -6.72
CA ARG A 93 22.33 -6.03 -7.28
C ARG A 93 22.54 -6.14 -8.79
N ILE A 94 22.54 -5.03 -9.55
CA ILE A 94 22.64 -5.08 -11.03
C ILE A 94 23.96 -4.50 -11.58
N SER A 95 25.01 -4.40 -10.74
CA SER A 95 26.33 -3.88 -11.18
C SER A 95 27.52 -4.81 -10.91
N GLU A 96 27.33 -6.04 -10.43
CA GLU A 96 28.41 -7.04 -10.40
C GLU A 96 28.27 -8.02 -11.57
N GLY A 97 28.87 -7.62 -12.68
CA GLY A 97 29.00 -8.40 -13.90
C GLY A 97 29.85 -7.67 -14.93
N ALA A 98 30.92 -7.03 -14.47
CA ALA A 98 31.90 -6.39 -15.34
C ALA A 98 32.74 -7.46 -16.07
N SER A 99 32.77 -7.33 -17.39
CA SER A 99 33.88 -7.55 -18.30
C SER A 99 35.14 -8.27 -17.79
N SER A 100 35.52 -9.34 -18.48
CA SER A 100 36.80 -9.44 -19.22
C SER A 100 36.69 -10.53 -20.28
#